data_AF-A0A3F2ZS78-F1
#
_entry.id   AF-A0A3F2ZS78-F1
#
_cell.length_a   1.000
_cell.length_b   1.000
_cell.length_c   1.000
_cell.angle_alpha   90.00
_cell.angle_beta   90.00
_cell.angle_gamma   90.00
#
_symmetry.space_group_name_H-M   'P 1'
#
loop_
_entity.id
_entity.type
_entity.pdbx_description
1 polymer ?
#
loop_
_entity_poly.entity_id
_entity_poly.type
_entity_poly.pdbx_seq_one_letter_code
_entity_poly.pdbx_strand_id
1 'polypeptide(L)'
;MNKAKKIGLEDFIKKATDKYNKRKKVAEIEVEGFGLLTFKRPTDAELLEFKSVLANSVNVSKDENITKIDYSNMLQASKELLYNTCEFLHSPELITAVEAAEPFDVPVKVFGIDETISLAQKVNEEFEDQEISKKVKN
;
A
#
# COMPACT_ATOMS: atom_id res chain seq x y z
N MET A 1 -22.86 -30.30 10.91
CA MET A 1 -22.37 -29.92 9.56
C MET A 1 -23.31 -28.87 8.99
N ASN A 2 -22.86 -27.61 8.88
CA ASN A 2 -23.70 -26.55 8.34
C ASN A 2 -23.69 -26.67 6.81
N LYS A 3 -24.79 -27.14 6.19
CA LYS A 3 -24.88 -27.24 4.73
C LYS A 3 -24.80 -25.83 4.14
N ALA A 4 -23.75 -25.55 3.36
CA ALA A 4 -23.61 -24.30 2.64
C ALA A 4 -24.86 -24.07 1.77
N LYS A 5 -25.60 -23.00 2.06
CA LYS A 5 -26.82 -22.64 1.32
C LYS A 5 -26.40 -22.04 -0.03
N LYS A 6 -26.94 -22.58 -1.14
CA LYS A 6 -26.76 -22.00 -2.48
C LYS A 6 -27.38 -20.59 -2.48
N ILE A 7 -26.60 -19.59 -2.84
CA ILE A 7 -27.04 -18.19 -2.90
C ILE A 7 -27.67 -17.89 -4.26
N GLY A 8 -28.65 -16.99 -4.30
CA GLY A 8 -29.17 -16.43 -5.56
C GLY A 8 -28.28 -15.30 -6.10
N LEU A 9 -28.55 -14.88 -7.34
CA LEU A 9 -27.81 -13.77 -7.98
C LEU A 9 -28.00 -12.45 -7.22
N GLU A 10 -29.21 -12.13 -6.77
CA GLU A 10 -29.49 -10.92 -5.99
C GLU A 10 -28.69 -10.87 -4.68
N ASP A 11 -28.66 -12.01 -3.96
CA ASP A 11 -27.86 -12.15 -2.74
C ASP A 11 -26.36 -12.02 -3.02
N PHE A 12 -25.88 -12.53 -4.16
CA PHE A 12 -24.49 -12.39 -4.58
C PHE A 12 -24.15 -10.92 -4.85
N ILE A 13 -24.96 -10.22 -5.65
CA ILE A 13 -24.75 -8.80 -5.97
C ILE A 13 -24.74 -7.97 -4.68
N LYS A 14 -25.70 -8.18 -3.78
CA LYS A 14 -25.75 -7.48 -2.49
C LYS A 14 -24.48 -7.71 -1.67
N LYS A 15 -24.05 -8.97 -1.51
CA LYS A 15 -22.83 -9.31 -0.75
C LYS A 15 -21.56 -8.77 -1.40
N ALA A 16 -21.47 -8.78 -2.73
CA ALA A 16 -20.32 -8.27 -3.46
C ALA A 16 -20.19 -6.74 -3.30
N THR A 17 -21.30 -6.01 -3.50
CA THR A 17 -21.35 -4.55 -3.33
C THR A 17 -21.09 -4.16 -1.88
N ASP A 18 -21.67 -4.87 -0.91
CA ASP A 18 -21.41 -4.65 0.51
C ASP A 18 -19.93 -4.87 0.86
N LYS A 19 -19.30 -5.92 0.30
CA LYS A 19 -17.87 -6.19 0.49
C LYS A 19 -17.02 -5.07 -0.08
N TYR A 20 -17.32 -4.63 -1.31
CA TYR A 20 -16.59 -3.55 -1.98
C TYR A 20 -16.70 -2.21 -1.21
N ASN A 21 -17.92 -1.85 -0.80
CA ASN A 21 -18.17 -0.57 -0.11
C ASN A 21 -17.56 -0.50 1.29
N LYS A 22 -17.34 -1.64 1.95
CA LYS A 22 -16.72 -1.73 3.28
C LYS A 22 -15.19 -1.73 3.26
N ARG A 23 -14.56 -1.73 2.08
CA ARG A 23 -13.10 -1.64 1.97
C ARG A 23 -12.60 -0.33 2.56
N LYS A 24 -11.43 -0.37 3.21
CA LYS A 24 -10.74 0.83 3.67
C LYS A 24 -10.34 1.67 2.46
N LYS A 25 -10.84 2.91 2.39
CA LYS A 25 -10.61 3.85 1.28
C LYS A 25 -9.54 4.91 1.58
N VAL A 26 -9.30 5.16 2.86
CA VAL A 26 -8.36 6.15 3.37
C VAL A 26 -7.72 5.59 4.63
N ALA A 27 -6.43 5.86 4.82
CA ALA A 27 -5.68 5.56 6.03
C ALA A 27 -4.97 6.81 6.51
N GLU A 28 -5.01 7.06 7.83
CA GLU A 28 -4.18 8.05 8.49
C GLU A 28 -2.98 7.32 9.09
N ILE A 29 -1.77 7.71 8.73
CA ILE A 29 -0.53 7.06 9.16
C ILE A 29 0.36 8.12 9.79
N GLU A 30 0.86 7.84 11.00
CA GLU A 30 1.82 8.70 11.69
C GLU A 30 3.17 8.62 10.97
N VAL A 31 3.67 9.77 10.53
CA VAL A 31 4.97 9.92 9.87
C VAL A 31 5.87 10.78 10.76
N GLU A 32 7.04 10.25 11.09
CA GLU A 32 7.99 10.92 11.99
C GLU A 32 8.38 12.30 11.44
N GLY A 33 8.25 13.35 12.26
CA GLY A 33 8.54 14.73 11.87
C GLY A 33 7.42 15.45 11.09
N PHE A 34 6.37 14.75 10.67
CA PHE A 34 5.24 15.33 9.92
C PHE A 34 3.89 15.16 10.63
N GLY A 35 3.75 14.18 11.52
CA GLY A 35 2.49 13.84 12.19
C GLY A 35 1.62 12.90 11.34
N LEU A 36 0.31 12.90 11.60
CA LEU A 36 -0.65 12.08 10.84
C LEU A 36 -0.81 12.62 9.41
N LEU A 37 -0.42 11.79 8.44
CA LEU A 37 -0.66 12.04 7.02
C LEU A 37 -1.76 11.12 6.47
N THR A 38 -2.55 11.65 5.56
CA THR A 38 -3.69 10.96 4.94
C THR A 38 -3.27 10.33 3.62
N PHE A 39 -3.46 9.02 3.51
CA PHE A 39 -3.21 8.23 2.31
C PHE A 39 -4.53 7.70 1.77
N LYS A 40 -4.78 7.90 0.47
CA LYS A 40 -5.93 7.31 -0.24
C LYS A 40 -5.57 5.89 -0.66
N ARG A 41 -6.59 5.01 -0.74
CA ARG A 41 -6.41 3.64 -1.22
C ARG A 41 -5.90 3.68 -2.67
N PRO A 42 -4.72 3.11 -2.96
CA PRO A 42 -4.28 2.94 -4.34
C PRO A 42 -5.22 1.98 -5.09
N THR A 43 -5.14 2.00 -6.41
CA THR A 43 -5.85 1.02 -7.24
C THR A 43 -5.34 -0.39 -6.98
N ASP A 44 -6.19 -1.39 -7.25
CA ASP A 44 -5.80 -2.80 -7.10
C ASP A 44 -4.60 -3.14 -8.03
N ALA A 45 -4.42 -2.43 -9.14
CA ALA A 45 -3.28 -2.57 -10.05
C ALA A 45 -1.98 -2.03 -9.44
N GLU A 46 -2.00 -0.83 -8.86
CA GLU A 46 -0.84 -0.22 -8.19
C GLU A 46 -0.40 -1.05 -6.98
N LEU A 47 -1.35 -1.54 -6.19
CA LEU A 47 -1.05 -2.46 -5.07
C LEU A 47 -0.42 -3.76 -5.56
N LEU A 48 -0.93 -4.35 -6.65
CA LEU A 48 -0.38 -5.57 -7.21
C LEU A 48 1.04 -5.35 -7.75
N GLU A 49 1.27 -4.24 -8.46
CA GLU A 49 2.57 -3.89 -9.00
C GLU A 49 3.60 -3.71 -7.88
N PHE A 50 3.26 -2.92 -6.85
CA PHE A 50 4.11 -2.72 -5.68
C PHE A 50 4.51 -4.04 -5.03
N LYS A 51 3.54 -4.93 -4.78
CA LYS A 51 3.79 -6.26 -4.19
C LYS A 51 4.67 -7.14 -5.09
N SER A 52 4.42 -7.13 -6.38
CA SER A 52 5.20 -7.88 -7.37
C SER A 52 6.66 -7.43 -7.34
N VAL A 53 6.90 -6.12 -7.38
CA VAL A 53 8.26 -5.55 -7.33
C VAL A 53 8.94 -5.88 -6.01
N LEU A 54 8.26 -5.73 -4.86
CA LEU A 54 8.84 -6.09 -3.56
C LEU A 54 9.23 -7.57 -3.49
N ALA A 55 8.34 -8.47 -3.91
CA ALA A 55 8.60 -9.91 -3.90
C ALA A 55 9.80 -10.28 -4.79
N ASN A 56 9.87 -9.69 -5.99
CA ASN A 56 10.97 -9.93 -6.93
C ASN A 56 12.29 -9.24 -6.54
N SER A 57 12.23 -8.24 -5.66
CA SER A 57 13.42 -7.56 -5.14
C SER A 57 14.16 -8.39 -4.10
N VAL A 58 13.54 -9.44 -3.54
CA VAL A 58 14.16 -10.33 -2.56
C VAL A 58 14.46 -11.68 -3.21
N ASN A 59 15.75 -12.01 -3.34
CA ASN A 59 16.17 -13.32 -3.83
C ASN A 59 16.43 -14.26 -2.65
N VAL A 60 15.74 -15.40 -2.65
CA VAL A 60 15.87 -16.42 -1.61
C VAL A 60 16.59 -17.64 -2.19
N SER A 61 17.55 -18.17 -1.43
CA SER A 61 18.22 -19.43 -1.75
C SER A 61 17.30 -20.63 -1.56
N LYS A 62 17.75 -21.82 -1.97
CA LYS A 62 17.02 -23.08 -1.73
C LYS A 62 16.83 -23.39 -0.24
N ASP A 63 17.68 -22.83 0.62
CA ASP A 63 17.66 -23.02 2.08
C ASP A 63 16.91 -21.88 2.80
N GLU A 64 16.03 -21.16 2.09
CA GLU A 64 15.20 -20.05 2.61
C GLU A 64 15.98 -18.82 3.13
N ASN A 65 17.31 -18.76 2.94
CA ASN A 65 18.11 -17.59 3.28
C ASN A 65 18.04 -16.51 2.20
N ILE A 66 17.92 -15.25 2.61
CA ILE A 66 18.00 -14.09 1.69
C ILE A 66 19.42 -13.96 1.16
N THR A 67 19.55 -13.95 -0.17
CA THR A 67 20.84 -13.89 -0.88
C THR A 67 21.11 -12.53 -1.50
N LYS A 68 20.06 -11.81 -1.89
CA LYS A 68 20.16 -10.46 -2.46
C LYS A 68 18.87 -9.69 -2.22
N ILE A 69 19.01 -8.40 -1.89
CA ILE A 69 17.92 -7.44 -1.84
C ILE A 69 18.22 -6.35 -2.87
N ASP A 70 17.28 -6.10 -3.77
CA ASP A 70 17.35 -5.02 -4.76
C ASP A 70 16.65 -3.77 -4.24
N TYR A 71 17.39 -2.99 -3.44
CA TYR A 71 16.89 -1.76 -2.84
C TYR A 71 16.45 -0.70 -3.86
N SER A 72 17.04 -0.71 -5.07
CA SER A 72 16.69 0.25 -6.11
C SER A 72 15.26 0.02 -6.61
N ASN A 73 14.91 -1.23 -6.89
CA ASN A 73 13.55 -1.59 -7.31
C ASN A 73 12.53 -1.37 -6.19
N MET A 74 12.90 -1.69 -4.94
CA MET A 74 12.04 -1.39 -3.77
C MET A 74 11.77 0.10 -3.64
N LEU A 75 12.81 0.94 -3.76
CA LEU A 75 12.68 2.38 -3.67
C LEU A 75 11.80 2.95 -4.80
N GLN A 76 12.01 2.48 -6.03
CA GLN A 76 11.23 2.95 -7.18
C GLN A 76 9.73 2.66 -7.01
N ALA A 77 9.38 1.43 -6.65
CA ALA A 77 7.98 1.08 -6.41
C ALA A 77 7.38 1.85 -5.21
N SER A 78 8.20 2.11 -4.18
CA SER A 78 7.78 2.87 -2.99
C SER A 78 7.50 4.34 -3.31
N LYS A 79 8.34 4.97 -4.13
CA LYS A 79 8.14 6.34 -4.62
C LYS A 79 6.79 6.50 -5.33
N GLU A 80 6.52 5.61 -6.28
CA GLU A 80 5.30 5.66 -7.09
C GLU A 80 4.05 5.46 -6.23
N LEU A 81 4.07 4.47 -5.33
CA LEU A 81 2.95 4.19 -4.44
C LEU A 81 2.65 5.38 -3.52
N LEU A 82 3.68 5.98 -2.89
CA LEU A 82 3.46 7.10 -1.98
C LEU A 82 2.98 8.35 -2.70
N TYR A 83 3.59 8.68 -3.85
CA TYR A 83 3.18 9.82 -4.65
C TYR A 83 1.70 9.71 -5.02
N ASN A 84 1.26 8.57 -5.54
CA ASN A 84 -0.13 8.38 -5.98
C ASN A 84 -1.16 8.34 -4.85
N THR A 85 -0.72 8.12 -3.60
CA THR A 85 -1.63 7.95 -2.45
C THR A 85 -1.71 9.17 -1.54
N CYS A 86 -0.69 10.02 -1.51
CA CYS A 86 -0.63 11.20 -0.64
C CYS A 86 -0.72 12.51 -1.43
N GLU A 87 -1.84 13.24 -1.29
CA GLU A 87 -2.09 14.46 -2.06
C GLU A 87 -1.11 15.60 -1.75
N PHE A 88 -0.54 15.63 -0.54
CA PHE A 88 0.45 16.65 -0.19
C PHE A 88 1.71 16.59 -1.05
N LEU A 89 2.07 15.40 -1.54
CA LEU A 89 3.24 15.19 -2.39
C LEU A 89 3.07 15.80 -3.79
N HIS A 90 1.83 16.10 -4.19
CA HIS A 90 1.53 16.75 -5.46
C HIS A 90 1.58 18.29 -5.39
N SER A 91 1.83 18.86 -4.19
CA SER A 91 1.82 20.32 -4.02
C SER A 91 2.92 20.98 -4.85
N PRO A 92 2.60 21.94 -5.74
CA PRO A 92 3.61 22.67 -6.50
C PRO A 92 4.57 23.46 -5.61
N GLU A 93 4.08 23.97 -4.48
CA GLU A 93 4.90 24.66 -3.48
C GLU A 93 5.92 23.71 -2.87
N LEU A 94 5.52 22.48 -2.55
CA LEU A 94 6.41 21.46 -2.02
C LEU A 94 7.44 21.04 -3.06
N ILE A 95 7.00 20.72 -4.29
CA ILE A 95 7.87 20.31 -5.41
C ILE A 95 8.97 21.35 -5.64
N THR A 96 8.60 22.63 -5.62
CA THR A 96 9.54 23.75 -5.78
C THR A 96 10.48 23.86 -4.59
N ALA A 97 9.96 23.75 -3.36
CA ALA A 97 10.76 23.90 -2.14
C ALA A 97 11.81 22.78 -1.97
N VAL A 98 11.52 21.56 -2.42
CA VAL A 98 12.44 20.42 -2.33
C VAL A 98 13.27 20.19 -3.60
N GLU A 99 13.12 21.08 -4.58
CA GLU A 99 13.82 21.04 -5.88
C GLU A 99 13.68 19.66 -6.58
N ALA A 100 12.47 19.09 -6.55
CA ALA A 100 12.20 17.82 -7.20
C ALA A 100 12.14 18.03 -8.73
N ALA A 101 13.03 17.35 -9.45
CA ALA A 101 13.05 17.38 -10.91
C ALA A 101 11.88 16.59 -11.51
N GLU A 102 11.49 15.50 -10.86
CA GLU A 102 10.41 14.62 -11.29
C GLU A 102 9.40 14.37 -10.16
N PRO A 103 8.11 14.16 -10.49
CA PRO A 103 7.06 13.84 -9.51
C PRO A 103 7.46 12.77 -8.48
N PHE A 104 8.03 11.66 -8.94
CA PHE A 104 8.38 10.51 -8.10
C PHE A 104 9.64 10.71 -7.26
N ASP A 105 10.36 11.83 -7.43
CA ASP A 105 11.47 12.16 -6.54
C ASP A 105 11.02 12.86 -5.26
N VAL A 106 9.80 13.45 -5.26
CA VAL A 106 9.26 14.17 -4.10
C VAL A 106 9.23 13.28 -2.84
N PRO A 107 8.71 12.03 -2.84
CA PRO A 107 8.71 11.18 -1.65
C PRO A 107 10.09 11.04 -1.02
N VAL A 108 11.13 10.79 -1.82
CA VAL A 108 12.50 10.61 -1.30
C VAL A 108 13.12 11.92 -0.85
N LYS A 109 12.81 13.03 -1.50
CA LYS A 109 13.27 14.36 -1.07
C LYS A 109 12.64 14.78 0.26
N VAL A 110 11.39 14.37 0.51
CA VAL A 110 10.65 14.71 1.73
C VAL A 110 11.00 13.77 2.88
N PHE A 111 10.99 12.45 2.64
CA PHE A 111 11.12 11.44 3.70
C PHE A 111 12.51 10.80 3.79
N GLY A 112 13.30 10.85 2.71
CA GLY A 112 14.52 10.05 2.58
C GLY A 112 14.27 8.63 2.09
N ILE A 113 15.34 7.89 1.77
CA ILE A 113 15.26 6.57 1.12
C ILE A 113 14.57 5.54 2.01
N ASP A 114 15.07 5.34 3.22
CA ASP A 114 14.60 4.28 4.11
C ASP A 114 13.16 4.52 4.57
N GLU A 115 12.83 5.77 4.90
CA GLU A 115 11.47 6.12 5.32
C GLU A 115 10.48 6.04 4.15
N THR A 116 10.90 6.36 2.92
CA THR A 116 10.05 6.15 1.73
C THR A 116 9.67 4.68 1.58
N ILE A 117 10.64 3.77 1.74
CA ILE A 117 10.38 2.33 1.63
C ILE A 117 9.49 1.85 2.77
N SER A 118 9.82 2.23 4.01
CA SER A 118 9.08 1.79 5.20
C SER A 118 7.63 2.31 5.21
N LEU A 119 7.42 3.56 4.80
CA LEU A 119 6.11 4.19 4.72
C LEU A 119 5.26 3.56 3.60
N ALA A 120 5.84 3.26 2.45
CA ALA A 120 5.13 2.55 1.39
C ALA A 120 4.66 1.16 1.82
N GLN A 121 5.48 0.44 2.59
CA GLN A 121 5.09 -0.85 3.19
C GLN A 121 3.92 -0.68 4.16
N LYS A 122 3.98 0.29 5.08
CA LYS A 122 2.87 0.61 6.00
C LYS A 122 1.58 0.95 5.24
N VAL A 123 1.67 1.78 4.19
CA VAL A 123 0.54 2.12 3.32
C VAL A 123 -0.06 0.87 2.70
N ASN A 124 0.78 -0.01 2.14
CA ASN A 124 0.31 -1.28 1.57
C ASN A 124 -0.41 -2.13 2.63
N GLU A 125 0.18 -2.32 3.80
CA GLU A 125 -0.38 -3.09 4.92
C GLU A 125 -1.76 -2.59 5.36
N GLU A 126 -1.95 -1.26 5.43
CA GLU A 126 -3.24 -0.66 5.79
C GLU A 126 -4.34 -0.93 4.76
N PHE A 127 -3.98 -1.17 3.50
CA PHE A 127 -4.91 -1.42 2.41
C PHE A 127 -5.01 -2.88 1.96
N GLU A 128 -4.20 -3.77 2.54
CA GLU A 128 -4.41 -5.20 2.39
C GLU A 128 -5.82 -5.56 2.85
N ASP A 129 -6.46 -6.48 2.13
CA ASP A 129 -7.75 -7.02 2.55
C ASP A 129 -7.50 -7.75 3.88
N GLN A 130 -7.68 -7.07 5.01
CA GLN A 130 -7.55 -7.70 6.32
C GLN A 130 -8.42 -8.95 6.31
N GLU A 131 -7.80 -10.10 6.61
CA GLU A 131 -8.59 -11.27 6.97
C GLU A 131 -9.53 -10.80 8.07
N ILE A 132 -10.83 -10.89 7.80
CA ILE A 132 -11.84 -10.73 8.83
C ILE A 132 -11.65 -11.94 9.74
N SER A 133 -10.68 -11.86 10.66
CA SER A 133 -10.59 -12.74 11.81
C SER A 133 -11.83 -12.42 12.63
N LYS A 134 -12.92 -13.10 12.28
CA LYS A 134 -14.04 -13.23 13.19
C LYS A 134 -13.47 -13.94 14.40
N LYS A 135 -13.04 -13.17 15.41
CA LYS A 135 -13.06 -13.63 16.79
C LYS A 135 -14.53 -13.99 17.07
N VAL A 136 -14.90 -15.21 16.73
CA VAL A 136 -16.06 -15.87 17.30
C VAL A 136 -15.68 -16.04 18.76
N LYS A 137 -16.22 -15.16 19.61
CA LYS A 137 -16.22 -15.40 21.05
C LYS A 137 -17.06 -16.66 21.25
N ASN A 138 -16.39 -17.77 21.59
CA ASN A 138 -17.05 -18.93 22.20
C ASN A 138 -17.49 -18.58 23.61
#